data_AF-A0A959SV14-F1
#
_entry.id   AF-A0A959SV14-F1
#
_cell.length_a   1.000
_cell.length_b   1.000
_cell.length_c   1.000
_cell.angle_alpha   90.00
_cell.angle_beta   90.00
_cell.angle_gamma   90.00
#
_symmetry.space_group_name_H-M   'P 1'
#
loop_
_entity.id
_entity.type
_entity.pdbx_description
1 polymer ?
#
loop_
_entity_poly.entity_id
_entity_poly.type
_entity_poly.pdbx_seq_one_letter_code
_entity_poly.pdbx_strand_id
1 'polypeptide(L)'
;MKKPLLLKGFFPFIILFLSNHLNAQPGNNLCGNATTLTSSTSCVNTAGTLVSATYTTFTGACGNSSGNRNDVWYKFVANSSNPTISISSGPSRISVQLLSGSCGSLSSVQCATTGAGVTSVTLNASGLTTTQTYYIRVFSNGNTAGTFNICITDPIPPPPTTVVAGRLKEVFQQTILSSSNVLNYPWEVTYGSDGFLWITEAKGYRVYRMDPSTGTKTEILNIRQGSTFLPAPDQVFNCQFNNGSGAQGGLAGLAIHPLFLDPVTPKNYVYISYIYSQTSSTVFTNRVVRFTYNTGTGLLESPVSLCDTIPGSSDHNSQRMIIKPVGGTDYLFYAAGDMGAGQFGNVNRTEKAQFLDSYEGKILRFNLEADGDAGTLDKWIP
;
A
#
# COMPACT_ATOMS: atom_id res chain seq x y z
N MET A 1 42.15 -80.25 22.57
CA MET A 1 41.92 -79.95 21.14
C MET A 1 41.36 -78.54 21.02
N LYS A 2 41.78 -77.82 19.98
CA LYS A 2 41.76 -76.35 19.84
C LYS A 2 40.34 -75.75 19.84
N LYS A 3 40.15 -74.62 20.55
CA LYS A 3 38.97 -73.72 20.41
C LYS A 3 39.04 -73.00 19.05
N PRO A 4 37.95 -72.88 18.28
CA PRO A 4 37.95 -72.07 17.06
C PRO A 4 37.74 -70.58 17.39
N LEU A 5 38.57 -69.73 16.78
CA LEU A 5 38.42 -68.27 16.71
C LEU A 5 37.20 -67.92 15.84
N LEU A 6 36.28 -67.12 16.36
CA LEU A 6 35.26 -66.44 15.56
C LEU A 6 35.87 -65.18 14.94
N LEU A 7 36.18 -65.25 13.64
CA LEU A 7 36.62 -64.12 12.82
C LEU A 7 35.37 -63.27 12.49
N LYS A 8 35.25 -62.08 13.10
CA LYS A 8 34.22 -61.11 12.73
C LYS A 8 34.56 -60.52 11.36
N GLY A 9 33.86 -60.97 10.32
CA GLY A 9 33.94 -60.39 8.99
C GLY A 9 33.42 -58.95 8.99
N PHE A 10 34.28 -58.00 8.67
CA PHE A 10 33.93 -56.61 8.42
C PHE A 10 33.46 -56.52 6.96
N PHE A 11 32.15 -56.48 6.73
CA PHE A 11 31.58 -56.17 5.42
C PHE A 11 31.62 -54.65 5.23
N PRO A 12 32.31 -54.09 4.22
CA PRO A 12 32.21 -52.66 3.93
C PRO A 12 30.83 -52.41 3.32
N PHE A 13 29.94 -51.80 4.09
CA PHE A 13 28.68 -51.26 3.61
C PHE A 13 29.01 -50.03 2.75
N ILE A 14 29.06 -50.21 1.43
CA ILE A 14 29.04 -49.06 0.50
C ILE A 14 27.65 -48.45 0.60
N ILE A 15 27.53 -47.38 1.38
CA ILE A 15 26.36 -46.50 1.35
C ILE A 15 26.45 -45.74 0.02
N LEU A 16 25.72 -46.23 -0.98
CA LEU A 16 25.48 -45.50 -2.22
C LEU A 16 24.62 -44.27 -1.85
N PHE A 17 25.23 -43.10 -1.71
CA PHE A 17 24.51 -41.84 -1.63
C PHE A 17 23.86 -41.60 -3.00
N LEU A 18 22.63 -42.08 -3.17
CA LEU A 18 21.72 -41.50 -4.16
C LEU A 18 21.40 -40.09 -3.67
N SER A 19 22.17 -39.11 -4.14
CA SER A 19 21.81 -37.70 -4.03
C SER A 19 20.53 -37.49 -4.82
N ASN A 20 19.38 -37.61 -4.15
CA ASN A 20 18.13 -37.09 -4.66
C ASN A 20 18.31 -35.58 -4.82
N HIS A 21 18.64 -35.14 -6.03
CA HIS A 21 18.63 -33.74 -6.40
C HIS A 21 17.17 -33.27 -6.35
N LEU A 22 16.72 -32.83 -5.16
CA LEU A 22 15.50 -32.07 -5.01
C LEU A 22 15.75 -30.70 -5.64
N ASN A 23 15.42 -30.57 -6.93
CA ASN A 23 15.43 -29.28 -7.58
C ASN A 23 14.24 -28.47 -7.04
N ALA A 24 14.54 -27.33 -6.41
CA ALA A 24 13.52 -26.38 -6.00
C ALA A 24 12.77 -25.84 -7.23
N GLN A 25 11.47 -25.60 -7.07
CA GLN A 25 10.67 -24.92 -8.09
C GLN A 25 11.18 -23.47 -8.27
N PRO A 26 10.98 -22.85 -9.45
CA PRO A 26 11.28 -21.44 -9.63
C PRO A 26 10.56 -20.56 -8.60
N GLY A 27 11.19 -19.48 -8.15
CA GLY A 27 10.59 -18.58 -7.16
C GLY A 27 9.23 -18.00 -7.58
N ASN A 28 9.01 -17.87 -8.88
CA ASN A 28 7.78 -17.40 -9.50
C ASN A 28 6.89 -18.52 -10.08
N ASN A 29 6.95 -19.69 -9.47
CA ASN A 29 6.18 -20.86 -9.89
C ASN A 29 4.66 -20.68 -9.74
N LEU A 30 4.20 -19.76 -8.86
CA LEU A 30 2.79 -19.45 -8.66
C LEU A 30 2.54 -17.94 -8.83
N CYS A 31 1.33 -17.55 -9.23
CA CYS A 31 0.99 -16.14 -9.44
C CYS A 31 1.16 -15.26 -8.18
N GLY A 32 1.04 -15.83 -6.98
CA GLY A 32 1.24 -15.10 -5.72
C GLY A 32 2.67 -14.57 -5.56
N ASN A 33 3.64 -15.25 -6.18
CA ASN A 33 5.06 -14.88 -6.19
C ASN A 33 5.54 -14.43 -7.58
N ALA A 34 4.62 -13.95 -8.43
CA ALA A 34 4.97 -13.51 -9.79
C ALA A 34 6.09 -12.46 -9.77
N THR A 35 7.13 -12.69 -10.56
CA THR A 35 8.26 -11.77 -10.68
C THR A 35 7.84 -10.48 -11.39
N THR A 36 8.15 -9.33 -10.81
CA THR A 36 7.85 -8.02 -11.44
C THR A 36 8.78 -7.77 -12.62
N LEU A 37 8.22 -7.44 -13.78
CA LEU A 37 8.94 -6.96 -14.96
C LEU A 37 8.80 -5.44 -15.08
N THR A 38 9.88 -4.81 -15.53
CA THR A 38 9.87 -3.38 -15.88
C THR A 38 9.35 -3.21 -17.31
N SER A 39 8.33 -2.37 -17.48
CA SER A 39 7.88 -1.91 -18.80
C SER A 39 8.74 -0.73 -19.24
N SER A 40 9.44 -0.84 -20.38
CA SER A 40 10.42 0.17 -20.82
C SER A 40 10.44 0.40 -22.33
N THR A 41 10.99 1.52 -22.79
CA THR A 41 11.11 1.85 -24.23
C THR A 41 12.13 0.99 -24.96
N SER A 42 12.93 0.20 -24.24
CA SER A 42 13.88 -0.77 -24.78
C SER A 42 13.77 -2.06 -23.98
N CYS A 43 14.12 -3.19 -24.60
CA CYS A 43 14.00 -4.50 -23.97
C CYS A 43 15.01 -4.63 -22.81
N VAL A 44 14.51 -4.71 -21.58
CA VAL A 44 15.30 -5.07 -20.39
C VAL A 44 14.99 -6.53 -20.08
N ASN A 45 15.92 -7.42 -20.44
CA ASN A 45 15.72 -8.86 -20.28
C ASN A 45 15.70 -9.27 -18.80
N THR A 46 14.70 -10.07 -18.44
CA THR A 46 14.65 -10.81 -17.18
C THR A 46 14.79 -12.30 -17.49
N ALA A 47 15.77 -12.95 -16.85
CA ALA A 47 15.99 -14.39 -17.01
C ALA A 47 14.85 -15.19 -16.37
N GLY A 48 14.43 -16.25 -17.05
CA GLY A 48 13.37 -17.15 -16.61
C GLY A 48 13.70 -18.61 -16.90
N THR A 49 12.99 -19.52 -16.23
CA THR A 49 13.14 -20.96 -16.45
C THR A 49 11.84 -21.70 -16.25
N LEU A 50 11.56 -22.67 -17.12
CA LEU A 50 10.51 -23.66 -16.95
C LEU A 50 11.03 -24.98 -16.33
N VAL A 51 12.33 -25.06 -16.04
CA VAL A 51 12.93 -26.23 -15.39
C VAL A 51 12.36 -26.35 -13.99
N SER A 52 11.82 -27.53 -13.67
CA SER A 52 11.18 -27.85 -12.38
C SER A 52 9.96 -26.99 -12.02
N ALA A 53 9.44 -26.17 -12.94
CA ALA A 53 8.16 -25.51 -12.75
C ALA A 53 7.03 -26.54 -12.69
N THR A 54 5.91 -26.19 -12.06
CA THR A 54 4.71 -27.03 -12.02
C THR A 54 3.60 -26.45 -12.85
N TYR A 55 2.62 -27.29 -13.20
CA TYR A 55 1.43 -26.85 -13.91
C TYR A 55 0.45 -26.15 -12.95
N THR A 56 0.10 -24.90 -13.26
CA THR A 56 -1.02 -24.21 -12.63
C THR A 56 -2.30 -24.48 -13.44
N THR A 57 -3.30 -25.09 -12.80
CA THR A 57 -4.62 -25.29 -13.43
C THR A 57 -5.30 -23.94 -13.63
N PHE A 58 -5.75 -23.66 -14.86
CA PHE A 58 -6.34 -22.38 -15.21
C PHE A 58 -7.45 -22.56 -16.26
N THR A 59 -8.65 -22.08 -15.95
CA THR A 59 -9.81 -22.12 -16.85
C THR A 59 -9.67 -21.05 -17.93
N GLY A 60 -9.76 -21.43 -19.21
CA GLY A 60 -9.52 -20.51 -20.33
C GLY A 60 -8.03 -20.31 -20.66
N ALA A 61 -7.19 -21.31 -20.39
CA ALA A 61 -5.78 -21.30 -20.78
C ALA A 61 -5.63 -21.24 -22.31
N CYS A 62 -4.75 -20.37 -22.81
CA CYS A 62 -4.50 -20.26 -24.25
C CYS A 62 -3.73 -21.45 -24.83
N GLY A 63 -4.14 -21.97 -25.99
CA GLY A 63 -3.58 -23.16 -26.65
C GLY A 63 -4.32 -24.47 -26.30
N ASN A 64 -4.04 -25.58 -26.99
CA ASN A 64 -4.75 -26.87 -26.79
C ASN A 64 -4.62 -27.44 -25.37
N SER A 65 -5.75 -27.59 -24.69
CA SER A 65 -5.94 -28.04 -23.30
C SER A 65 -5.46 -29.47 -22.99
N SER A 66 -4.95 -30.19 -23.98
CA SER A 66 -4.44 -31.55 -23.86
C SER A 66 -2.94 -31.56 -23.53
N GLY A 67 -2.60 -31.46 -22.25
CA GLY A 67 -1.25 -31.75 -21.74
C GLY A 67 -0.82 -30.86 -20.56
N ASN A 68 -0.05 -31.42 -19.61
CA ASN A 68 0.58 -30.68 -18.53
C ASN A 68 1.48 -29.56 -19.09
N ARG A 69 1.34 -28.34 -18.56
CA ARG A 69 2.13 -27.18 -18.98
C ARG A 69 2.80 -26.57 -17.77
N ASN A 70 4.01 -26.95 -17.48
CA ASN A 70 4.77 -26.26 -16.43
C ASN A 70 4.82 -24.76 -16.76
N ASP A 71 4.50 -23.93 -15.77
CA ASP A 71 4.37 -22.50 -15.96
C ASP A 71 5.06 -21.70 -14.88
N VAL A 72 5.41 -20.47 -15.24
CA VAL A 72 5.93 -19.47 -14.33
C VAL A 72 5.25 -18.14 -14.60
N TRP A 73 5.23 -17.30 -13.57
CA TRP A 73 4.41 -16.10 -13.53
C TRP A 73 5.25 -14.84 -13.43
N TYR A 74 4.82 -13.82 -14.15
CA TYR A 74 5.36 -12.48 -14.08
C TYR A 74 4.21 -11.49 -13.92
N LYS A 75 4.53 -10.28 -13.49
CA LYS A 75 3.57 -9.17 -13.44
C LYS A 75 4.23 -7.87 -13.85
N PHE A 76 3.43 -6.93 -14.36
CA PHE A 76 3.89 -5.59 -14.67
C PHE A 76 2.74 -4.61 -14.57
N VAL A 77 3.07 -3.32 -14.42
CA VAL A 77 2.11 -2.22 -14.53
C VAL A 77 2.19 -1.69 -15.95
N ALA A 78 1.05 -1.59 -16.64
CA ALA A 78 1.00 -1.10 -18.01
C ALA A 78 1.25 0.42 -18.06
N ASN A 79 2.26 0.88 -18.83
CA ASN A 79 2.50 2.31 -19.03
C ASN A 79 1.66 2.86 -20.20
N SER A 80 1.33 2.02 -21.17
CA SER A 80 0.42 2.33 -22.28
C SER A 80 -0.66 1.26 -22.44
N SER A 81 -1.62 1.50 -23.34
CA SER A 81 -2.66 0.52 -23.67
C SER A 81 -2.18 -0.60 -24.61
N ASN A 82 -0.96 -0.48 -25.14
CA ASN A 82 -0.42 -1.32 -26.20
C ASN A 82 1.08 -1.66 -26.05
N PRO A 83 1.53 -2.21 -24.91
CA PRO A 83 2.89 -2.73 -24.77
C PRO A 83 3.09 -4.03 -25.55
N THR A 84 4.35 -4.35 -25.84
CA THR A 84 4.75 -5.61 -26.49
C THR A 84 5.53 -6.48 -25.50
N ILE A 85 5.05 -7.70 -25.25
CA ILE A 85 5.73 -8.72 -24.44
C ILE A 85 6.49 -9.65 -25.38
N SER A 86 7.79 -9.84 -25.14
CA SER A 86 8.63 -10.66 -26.02
C SER A 86 9.49 -11.66 -25.24
N ILE A 87 9.60 -12.86 -25.80
CA ILE A 87 10.64 -13.83 -25.47
C ILE A 87 11.43 -14.08 -26.75
N SER A 88 12.70 -13.69 -26.76
CA SER A 88 13.57 -13.77 -27.94
C SER A 88 14.17 -15.16 -28.17
N SER A 89 14.30 -15.95 -27.11
CA SER A 89 14.77 -17.33 -27.14
C SER A 89 14.31 -18.07 -25.88
N GLY A 90 13.92 -19.33 -26.05
CA GLY A 90 13.36 -20.19 -25.02
C GLY A 90 13.20 -21.63 -25.50
N PRO A 91 12.59 -22.52 -24.69
CA PRO A 91 12.31 -23.89 -25.11
C PRO A 91 11.31 -23.95 -26.27
N SER A 92 11.36 -25.03 -27.06
CA SER A 92 10.39 -25.29 -28.14
C SER A 92 8.95 -25.19 -27.62
N ARG A 93 8.08 -24.49 -28.38
CA ARG A 93 6.66 -24.25 -28.08
C ARG A 93 6.39 -23.26 -26.93
N ILE A 94 7.35 -22.37 -26.64
CA ILE A 94 7.21 -21.29 -25.65
C ILE A 94 6.03 -20.38 -25.99
N SER A 95 5.19 -20.10 -25.00
CA SER A 95 3.92 -19.39 -25.18
C SER A 95 3.68 -18.43 -24.02
N VAL A 96 2.96 -17.37 -24.31
CA VAL A 96 2.63 -16.30 -23.36
C VAL A 96 1.13 -16.10 -23.31
N GLN A 97 0.60 -15.98 -22.10
CA GLN A 97 -0.76 -15.55 -21.84
C GLN A 97 -0.73 -14.31 -20.95
N LEU A 98 -1.44 -13.28 -21.36
CA LEU A 98 -1.65 -12.03 -20.63
C LEU A 98 -2.99 -12.10 -19.90
N LEU A 99 -3.00 -11.74 -18.62
CA LEU A 99 -4.14 -11.86 -17.73
C LEU A 99 -4.37 -10.60 -16.90
N SER A 100 -5.61 -10.35 -16.52
CA SER A 100 -6.04 -9.27 -15.63
C SER A 100 -6.71 -9.81 -14.36
N GLY A 101 -6.89 -8.96 -13.36
CA GLY A 101 -7.46 -9.29 -12.06
C GLY A 101 -6.40 -9.63 -11.01
N SER A 102 -6.80 -10.39 -9.99
CA SER A 102 -5.94 -10.80 -8.87
C SER A 102 -5.63 -12.28 -8.91
N CYS A 103 -4.46 -12.68 -8.41
CA CYS A 103 -4.11 -14.10 -8.28
C CYS A 103 -5.22 -14.85 -7.49
N GLY A 104 -5.71 -15.97 -8.03
CA GLY A 104 -6.90 -16.67 -7.54
C GLY A 104 -8.19 -16.37 -8.32
N SER A 105 -8.28 -15.24 -9.03
CA SER A 105 -9.43 -14.87 -9.88
C SER A 105 -9.01 -14.22 -11.22
N LEU A 106 -7.88 -14.66 -11.78
CA LEU A 106 -7.33 -14.09 -13.01
C LEU A 106 -8.22 -14.41 -14.22
N SER A 107 -8.39 -13.43 -15.11
CA SER A 107 -9.10 -13.57 -16.38
C SER A 107 -8.12 -13.45 -17.54
N SER A 108 -8.24 -14.33 -18.54
CA SER A 108 -7.41 -14.25 -19.75
C SER A 108 -7.78 -13.00 -20.57
N VAL A 109 -6.77 -12.22 -20.96
CA VAL A 109 -6.93 -11.02 -21.79
C VAL A 109 -6.54 -11.33 -23.23
N GLN A 110 -5.28 -11.73 -23.45
CA GLN A 110 -4.73 -12.01 -24.77
C GLN A 110 -3.66 -13.11 -24.67
N CYS A 111 -3.29 -13.71 -25.80
CA CYS A 111 -2.22 -14.70 -25.82
C CYS A 111 -1.53 -14.83 -27.16
N ALA A 112 -0.33 -15.40 -27.09
CA ALA A 112 0.51 -15.77 -28.22
C ALA A 112 1.05 -17.17 -27.94
N THR A 113 0.69 -18.12 -28.79
CA THR A 113 1.11 -19.53 -28.68
C THR A 113 1.94 -19.94 -29.87
N THR A 114 2.94 -20.79 -29.65
CA THR A 114 3.86 -21.22 -30.72
C THR A 114 3.82 -22.73 -30.98
N GLY A 115 4.21 -23.10 -32.21
CA GLY A 115 4.29 -24.49 -32.68
C GLY A 115 5.62 -25.17 -32.35
N ALA A 116 5.76 -26.45 -32.76
CA ALA A 116 7.01 -27.20 -32.59
C ALA A 116 8.18 -26.47 -33.27
N GLY A 117 9.34 -26.46 -32.62
CA GLY A 117 10.58 -25.90 -33.15
C GLY A 117 10.68 -24.38 -33.03
N VAL A 118 9.59 -23.69 -32.69
CA VAL A 118 9.58 -22.25 -32.45
C VAL A 118 10.00 -21.97 -31.00
N THR A 119 11.01 -21.14 -30.83
CA THR A 119 11.67 -20.84 -29.55
C THR A 119 11.50 -19.37 -29.13
N SER A 120 10.81 -18.56 -29.92
CA SER A 120 10.53 -17.16 -29.63
C SER A 120 9.04 -16.86 -29.74
N VAL A 121 8.56 -15.88 -28.98
CA VAL A 121 7.16 -15.46 -29.00
C VAL A 121 7.05 -13.96 -28.72
N THR A 122 6.18 -13.29 -29.47
CA THR A 122 5.85 -11.88 -29.30
C THR A 122 4.34 -11.74 -29.16
N LEU A 123 3.90 -11.04 -28.12
CA LEU A 123 2.52 -10.66 -27.88
C LEU A 123 2.43 -9.13 -27.93
N ASN A 124 1.77 -8.60 -28.96
CA ASN A 124 1.44 -7.18 -29.05
C ASN A 124 0.12 -6.97 -28.32
N ALA A 125 0.18 -6.49 -27.08
CA ALA A 125 -1.00 -6.27 -26.28
C ALA A 125 -1.79 -5.07 -26.81
N SER A 126 -3.08 -5.04 -26.54
CA SER A 126 -3.96 -3.93 -26.95
C SER A 126 -5.12 -3.79 -25.98
N GLY A 127 -5.55 -2.55 -25.74
CA GLY A 127 -6.69 -2.28 -24.86
C GLY A 127 -6.38 -2.49 -23.38
N LEU A 128 -5.10 -2.41 -22.99
CA LEU A 128 -4.74 -2.40 -21.59
C LEU A 128 -5.13 -1.05 -20.98
N THR A 129 -5.60 -1.09 -19.74
CA THR A 129 -5.77 0.12 -18.94
C THR A 129 -4.40 0.50 -18.41
N THR A 130 -3.94 1.72 -18.69
CA THR A 130 -2.71 2.24 -18.08
C THR A 130 -2.82 2.18 -16.56
N THR A 131 -1.69 2.08 -15.86
CA THR A 131 -1.61 2.00 -14.39
C THR A 131 -2.21 0.72 -13.75
N GLN A 132 -2.89 -0.13 -14.51
CA GLN A 132 -3.37 -1.43 -14.05
C GLN A 132 -2.23 -2.45 -14.04
N THR A 133 -2.19 -3.29 -12.99
CA THR A 133 -1.31 -4.47 -12.94
C THR A 133 -1.90 -5.59 -13.78
N TYR A 134 -1.07 -6.16 -14.65
CA TYR A 134 -1.36 -7.35 -15.43
C TYR A 134 -0.39 -8.48 -15.08
N TYR A 135 -0.86 -9.72 -15.25
CA TYR A 135 -0.08 -10.93 -15.04
C TYR A 135 0.27 -11.56 -16.38
N ILE A 136 1.48 -12.11 -16.46
CA ILE A 136 1.97 -12.83 -17.62
C ILE A 136 2.27 -14.25 -17.17
N ARG A 137 1.60 -15.21 -17.78
CA ARG A 137 1.91 -16.63 -17.63
C ARG A 137 2.78 -17.06 -18.81
N VAL A 138 3.96 -17.57 -18.51
CA VAL A 138 4.87 -18.16 -19.49
C VAL A 138 4.83 -19.68 -19.33
N PHE A 139 4.63 -20.39 -20.43
CA PHE A 139 4.53 -21.86 -20.43
C PHE A 139 4.98 -22.42 -21.78
N SER A 140 5.19 -23.74 -21.87
CA SER A 140 5.40 -24.42 -23.14
C SER A 140 4.26 -25.38 -23.46
N ASN A 141 3.74 -25.34 -24.69
CA ASN A 141 2.79 -26.36 -25.14
C ASN A 141 3.56 -27.68 -25.27
N GLY A 142 3.19 -28.74 -24.56
CA GLY A 142 3.91 -30.03 -24.61
C GLY A 142 5.05 -30.20 -23.60
N ASN A 143 5.09 -29.37 -22.56
CA ASN A 143 5.96 -29.53 -21.38
C ASN A 143 7.47 -29.50 -21.66
N THR A 144 7.89 -28.81 -22.72
CA THR A 144 9.32 -28.56 -22.98
C THR A 144 9.86 -27.60 -21.91
N ALA A 145 10.83 -28.04 -21.12
CA ALA A 145 11.48 -27.19 -20.13
C ALA A 145 12.78 -26.58 -20.69
N GLY A 146 13.12 -25.39 -20.21
CA GLY A 146 14.34 -24.69 -20.60
C GLY A 146 14.38 -23.28 -20.01
N THR A 147 15.53 -22.62 -20.15
CA THR A 147 15.70 -21.21 -19.80
C THR A 147 15.22 -20.31 -20.93
N PHE A 148 14.80 -19.10 -20.59
CA PHE A 148 14.39 -18.07 -21.55
C PHE A 148 14.70 -16.67 -21.01
N ASN A 149 14.61 -15.66 -21.87
CA ASN A 149 14.59 -14.26 -21.47
C ASN A 149 13.27 -13.62 -21.88
N ILE A 150 12.65 -12.89 -20.96
CA ILE A 150 11.42 -12.13 -21.21
C ILE A 150 11.67 -10.64 -21.00
N CYS A 151 11.05 -9.79 -21.81
CA CYS A 151 10.99 -8.36 -21.59
C CYS A 151 9.68 -7.76 -22.07
N ILE A 152 9.42 -6.53 -21.64
CA ILE A 152 8.29 -5.71 -22.06
C ILE A 152 8.83 -4.44 -22.70
N THR A 153 8.47 -4.21 -23.96
CA THR A 153 8.76 -2.95 -24.65
C THR A 153 7.49 -2.14 -24.79
N ASP A 154 7.53 -0.88 -24.39
CA ASP A 154 6.36 0.00 -24.32
C ASP A 154 6.67 1.33 -25.03
N PRO A 155 5.72 1.91 -25.78
CA PRO A 155 5.90 3.24 -26.36
C PRO A 155 6.13 4.35 -25.32
N ILE A 156 5.79 4.14 -24.05
CA ILE A 156 5.91 5.14 -22.98
C ILE A 156 6.98 4.70 -21.95
N PRO A 157 7.94 5.58 -21.58
CA PRO A 157 8.95 5.26 -20.58
C PRO A 157 8.35 5.05 -19.18
N PRO A 158 9.00 4.23 -18.32
CA PRO A 158 8.56 4.05 -16.95
C PRO A 158 8.73 5.36 -16.16
N PRO A 159 7.98 5.55 -15.06
CA PRO A 159 8.18 6.67 -14.16
C PRO A 159 9.65 6.75 -13.68
N PRO A 160 10.26 7.95 -13.57
CA PRO A 160 11.62 8.08 -13.09
C PRO A 160 11.80 7.53 -11.66
N THR A 161 12.77 6.65 -11.46
CA THR A 161 13.22 6.21 -10.14
C THR A 161 14.66 6.62 -9.89
N THR A 162 14.94 7.22 -8.73
CA THR A 162 16.28 7.66 -8.31
C THR A 162 16.74 6.84 -7.11
N VAL A 163 17.98 6.34 -7.14
CA VAL A 163 18.58 5.71 -5.95
C VAL A 163 19.16 6.81 -5.07
N VAL A 164 18.72 6.88 -3.82
CA VAL A 164 19.17 7.89 -2.85
C VAL A 164 19.78 7.20 -1.65
N ALA A 165 20.95 7.65 -1.21
CA ALA A 165 21.57 7.21 0.03
C ALA A 165 21.10 8.12 1.19
N GLY A 166 20.54 7.50 2.24
CA GLY A 166 20.21 8.16 3.50
C GLY A 166 21.47 8.56 4.28
N ARG A 167 21.29 9.41 5.31
CA ARG A 167 22.39 9.86 6.18
C ARG A 167 23.09 8.68 6.89
N LEU A 168 22.38 7.57 7.15
CA LEU A 168 22.98 6.37 7.75
C LEU A 168 23.42 5.35 6.69
N LYS A 169 23.61 5.78 5.43
CA LYS A 169 23.97 4.96 4.26
C LYS A 169 22.93 3.92 3.87
N GLU A 170 21.69 4.07 4.31
CA GLU A 170 20.61 3.25 3.79
C GLU A 170 20.41 3.57 2.31
N VAL A 171 20.33 2.54 1.49
CA VAL A 171 20.07 2.71 0.06
C VAL A 171 18.57 2.58 -0.16
N PHE A 172 17.93 3.67 -0.59
CA PHE A 172 16.51 3.70 -0.90
C PHE A 172 16.29 3.87 -2.40
N GLN A 173 15.23 3.24 -2.89
CA GLN A 173 14.64 3.61 -4.16
C GLN A 173 13.63 4.74 -3.93
N GLN A 174 13.80 5.84 -4.64
CA GLN A 174 12.84 6.94 -4.67
C GLN A 174 12.04 6.86 -5.97
N THR A 175 10.72 6.96 -5.85
CA THR A 175 9.81 7.16 -6.98
C THR A 175 9.12 8.51 -6.81
N ILE A 176 9.09 9.31 -7.88
CA ILE A 176 8.32 10.56 -7.88
C ILE A 176 6.88 10.20 -8.26
N LEU A 177 5.96 10.31 -7.29
CA LEU A 177 4.55 9.95 -7.47
C LEU A 177 3.72 11.05 -8.14
N SER A 178 4.12 12.31 -8.03
CA SER A 178 3.37 13.40 -8.65
C SER A 178 4.30 14.56 -9.00
N SER A 179 3.87 15.38 -9.97
CA SER A 179 4.52 16.66 -10.22
C SER A 179 4.40 17.59 -9.01
N SER A 180 5.24 18.63 -8.98
CA SER A 180 5.17 19.69 -7.97
C SER A 180 3.78 20.35 -7.98
N ASN A 181 3.32 20.81 -6.81
CA ASN A 181 2.04 21.50 -6.60
C ASN A 181 0.77 20.67 -6.84
N VAL A 182 0.86 19.35 -6.94
CA VAL A 182 -0.32 18.46 -6.96
C VAL A 182 -1.04 18.40 -5.61
N LEU A 183 -0.31 18.66 -4.52
CA LEU A 183 -0.85 18.73 -3.16
C LEU A 183 -0.70 20.14 -2.59
N ASN A 184 -1.74 20.64 -1.92
CA ASN A 184 -1.76 21.95 -1.28
C ASN A 184 -1.42 21.85 0.22
N TYR A 185 -0.14 22.11 0.56
CA TYR A 185 0.40 21.95 1.91
C TYR A 185 0.12 20.55 2.49
N PRO A 186 0.67 19.47 1.89
CA PRO A 186 0.56 18.14 2.45
C PRO A 186 1.17 18.11 3.86
N TRP A 187 0.48 17.46 4.79
CA TRP A 187 0.91 17.42 6.20
C TRP A 187 1.23 16.01 6.67
N GLU A 188 0.24 15.12 6.67
CA GLU A 188 0.42 13.72 7.06
C GLU A 188 0.51 12.83 5.83
N VAL A 189 1.34 11.79 5.92
CA VAL A 189 1.32 10.65 5.00
C VAL A 189 1.42 9.37 5.81
N THR A 190 0.43 8.50 5.66
CA THR A 190 0.38 7.18 6.32
C THR A 190 0.12 6.10 5.30
N TYR A 191 0.83 4.99 5.38
CA TYR A 191 0.57 3.82 4.54
C TYR A 191 -0.60 3.02 5.14
N GLY A 192 -1.70 2.92 4.40
CA GLY A 192 -2.88 2.16 4.81
C GLY A 192 -2.71 0.65 4.59
N SER A 193 -3.47 -0.16 5.35
CA SER A 193 -3.53 -1.62 5.15
C SER A 193 -4.11 -2.01 3.78
N ASP A 194 -4.78 -1.07 3.12
CA ASP A 194 -5.31 -1.17 1.76
C ASP A 194 -4.25 -1.03 0.66
N GLY A 195 -2.99 -0.75 1.02
CA GLY A 195 -1.88 -0.58 0.08
C GLY A 195 -1.76 0.83 -0.51
N PHE A 196 -2.53 1.81 -0.02
CA PHE A 196 -2.50 3.19 -0.50
C PHE A 196 -1.80 4.10 0.52
N LEU A 197 -1.23 5.20 0.01
CA LEU A 197 -0.82 6.33 0.85
C LEU A 197 -2.06 7.16 1.18
N TRP A 198 -2.28 7.44 2.46
CA TRP A 198 -3.30 8.33 2.95
C TRP A 198 -2.67 9.66 3.31
N ILE A 199 -3.17 10.74 2.72
CA ILE A 199 -2.52 12.05 2.74
C ILE A 199 -3.52 13.11 3.18
N THR A 200 -3.12 13.97 4.11
CA THR A 200 -3.89 15.16 4.50
C THR A 200 -3.33 16.41 3.85
N GLU A 201 -4.22 17.31 3.40
CA GLU A 201 -3.87 18.66 2.98
C GLU A 201 -4.28 19.69 4.03
N ALA A 202 -3.30 20.29 4.71
CA ALA A 202 -3.53 21.24 5.80
C ALA A 202 -4.37 22.44 5.37
N LYS A 203 -4.05 23.04 4.22
CA LYS A 203 -4.77 24.22 3.70
C LYS A 203 -5.86 23.85 2.70
N GLY A 204 -5.84 22.63 2.19
CA GLY A 204 -6.89 22.11 1.31
C GLY A 204 -8.14 21.63 2.05
N TYR A 205 -8.02 21.25 3.33
CA TYR A 205 -9.09 20.60 4.12
C TYR A 205 -9.63 19.36 3.41
N ARG A 206 -8.70 18.57 2.89
CA ARG A 206 -8.96 17.36 2.11
C ARG A 206 -8.09 16.21 2.59
N VAL A 207 -8.62 15.02 2.38
CA VAL A 207 -7.86 13.78 2.52
C VAL A 207 -7.89 13.03 1.20
N TYR A 208 -6.74 12.48 0.85
CA TYR A 208 -6.55 11.71 -0.37
C TYR A 208 -6.03 10.32 -0.05
N ARG A 209 -6.45 9.36 -0.88
CA ARG A 209 -5.67 8.16 -1.13
C ARG A 209 -4.81 8.36 -2.37
N MET A 210 -3.57 7.90 -2.33
CA MET A 210 -2.66 7.91 -3.46
C MET A 210 -2.08 6.51 -3.65
N ASP A 211 -2.19 6.00 -4.87
CA ASP A 211 -1.56 4.74 -5.25
C ASP A 211 -0.03 4.93 -5.27
N PRO A 212 0.73 4.21 -4.43
CA PRO A 212 2.19 4.37 -4.36
C PRO A 212 2.92 3.84 -5.60
N SER A 213 2.25 3.09 -6.47
CA SER A 213 2.84 2.58 -7.71
C SER A 213 2.63 3.52 -8.89
N THR A 214 1.55 4.29 -8.89
CA THR A 214 1.13 5.08 -10.07
C THR A 214 1.05 6.58 -9.80
N GLY A 215 0.99 6.97 -8.52
CA GLY A 215 0.74 8.35 -8.12
C GLY A 215 -0.70 8.82 -8.31
N THR A 216 -1.59 7.93 -8.76
CA THR A 216 -3.01 8.25 -8.94
C THR A 216 -3.60 8.67 -7.59
N LYS A 217 -4.18 9.88 -7.55
CA LYS A 217 -4.73 10.50 -6.35
C LYS A 217 -6.26 10.49 -6.41
N THR A 218 -6.90 9.97 -5.37
CA THR A 218 -8.35 9.95 -5.19
C THR A 218 -8.73 10.78 -3.97
N GLU A 219 -9.59 11.78 -4.14
CA GLU A 219 -10.17 12.53 -3.01
C GLU A 219 -11.15 11.64 -2.26
N ILE A 220 -10.95 11.48 -0.96
CA ILE A 220 -11.79 10.61 -0.10
C ILE A 220 -12.52 11.38 1.00
N LEU A 221 -12.09 12.61 1.28
CA LEU A 221 -12.77 13.54 2.18
C LEU A 221 -12.53 14.96 1.71
N ASN A 222 -13.59 15.77 1.73
CA ASN A 222 -13.54 17.19 1.41
C ASN A 222 -14.42 17.99 2.38
N ILE A 223 -13.79 18.62 3.37
CA ILE A 223 -14.46 19.42 4.41
C ILE A 223 -14.03 20.89 4.34
N ARG A 224 -13.63 21.35 3.16
CA ARG A 224 -13.34 22.75 2.88
C ARG A 224 -14.60 23.59 3.06
N GLN A 225 -14.48 24.82 3.55
CA GLN A 225 -15.63 25.72 3.75
C GLN A 225 -16.56 25.76 2.53
N GLY A 226 -17.85 25.49 2.77
CA GLY A 226 -18.87 25.45 1.72
C GLY A 226 -18.92 24.13 0.93
N SER A 227 -18.13 23.13 1.29
CA SER A 227 -18.26 21.76 0.77
C SER A 227 -19.66 21.20 1.04
N THR A 228 -20.23 20.49 0.07
CA THR A 228 -21.45 19.70 0.23
C THR A 228 -21.16 18.19 0.19
N PHE A 229 -19.88 17.82 0.33
CA PHE A 229 -19.41 16.44 0.18
C PHE A 229 -19.93 15.51 1.28
N LEU A 230 -20.03 16.02 2.52
CA LEU A 230 -20.62 15.27 3.62
C LEU A 230 -22.16 15.34 3.57
N PRO A 231 -22.86 14.26 3.98
CA PRO A 231 -24.31 14.27 4.16
C PRO A 231 -24.78 15.44 5.03
N ALA A 232 -25.99 15.95 4.82
CA ALA A 232 -26.55 17.09 5.56
C ALA A 232 -26.34 17.05 7.11
N PRO A 233 -26.57 15.92 7.83
CA PRO A 233 -26.29 15.86 9.28
C PRO A 233 -24.81 16.07 9.64
N ASP A 234 -23.91 15.76 8.70
CA ASP A 234 -22.46 15.76 8.88
C ASP A 234 -21.81 17.06 8.37
N GLN A 235 -22.59 17.98 7.79
CA GLN A 235 -22.08 19.25 7.25
C GLN A 235 -21.59 20.22 8.34
N VAL A 236 -21.88 19.96 9.63
CA VAL A 236 -21.35 20.74 10.75
C VAL A 236 -19.83 20.62 10.93
N PHE A 237 -19.20 19.65 10.26
CA PHE A 237 -17.76 19.43 10.26
C PHE A 237 -17.02 20.20 9.15
N ASN A 238 -17.72 21.10 8.44
CA ASN A 238 -17.29 21.77 7.21
C ASN A 238 -16.83 23.24 7.40
N CYS A 239 -15.91 23.47 8.33
CA CYS A 239 -15.40 24.79 8.63
C CYS A 239 -13.93 24.91 8.21
N GLN A 240 -13.65 25.88 7.33
CA GLN A 240 -12.32 26.35 6.99
C GLN A 240 -12.36 27.89 7.03
N PHE A 241 -11.22 28.50 7.35
CA PHE A 241 -11.04 29.95 7.33
C PHE A 241 -10.19 30.35 6.12
N ASN A 242 -10.40 31.57 5.60
CA ASN A 242 -9.65 32.13 4.46
C ASN A 242 -8.13 31.96 4.65
N ASN A 243 -7.63 30.89 4.04
CA ASN A 243 -6.24 30.57 3.76
C ASN A 243 -5.25 30.50 4.93
N GLY A 244 -5.63 30.00 6.11
CA GLY A 244 -4.67 29.54 7.14
C GLY A 244 -3.48 30.46 7.43
N SER A 245 -3.65 31.78 7.25
CA SER A 245 -2.68 32.78 7.61
C SER A 245 -2.81 33.00 9.12
N GLY A 246 -1.77 32.62 9.84
CA GLY A 246 -1.76 32.60 11.30
C GLY A 246 -1.41 31.23 11.82
N ALA A 247 -2.24 30.21 11.61
CA ALA A 247 -2.04 28.88 12.20
C ALA A 247 -1.05 27.97 11.45
N GLN A 248 -0.03 27.49 12.18
CA GLN A 248 0.76 26.33 11.83
C GLN A 248 -0.11 25.07 11.88
N GLY A 249 -0.57 24.59 10.73
CA GLY A 249 -1.48 23.45 10.63
C GLY A 249 -2.70 23.73 9.78
N GLY A 250 -3.82 23.09 10.13
CA GLY A 250 -5.05 23.05 9.36
C GLY A 250 -5.66 21.66 9.51
N LEU A 251 -6.05 21.00 8.42
CA LEU A 251 -6.35 19.56 8.41
C LEU A 251 -5.05 18.74 8.37
N ALA A 252 -4.64 18.20 9.51
CA ALA A 252 -3.29 17.72 9.72
C ALA A 252 -3.27 16.24 10.12
N GLY A 253 -3.48 15.95 11.41
CA GLY A 253 -3.35 14.60 11.95
C GLY A 253 -4.24 13.58 11.26
N LEU A 254 -3.69 12.40 11.01
CA LEU A 254 -4.42 11.25 10.48
C LEU A 254 -3.91 9.96 11.14
N ALA A 255 -4.84 9.11 11.57
CA ALA A 255 -4.56 7.76 12.02
C ALA A 255 -5.65 6.81 11.51
N ILE A 256 -5.25 5.62 11.07
CA ILE A 256 -6.15 4.59 10.54
C ILE A 256 -6.28 3.49 11.60
N HIS A 257 -7.51 3.04 11.87
CA HIS A 257 -7.74 1.99 12.85
C HIS A 257 -6.98 0.69 12.47
N PRO A 258 -6.36 -0.04 13.41
CA PRO A 258 -5.58 -1.24 13.11
C PRO A 258 -6.36 -2.35 12.38
N LEU A 259 -7.66 -2.48 12.68
CA LEU A 259 -8.61 -3.38 12.00
C LEU A 259 -9.31 -2.76 10.77
N PHE A 260 -8.70 -1.75 10.14
CA PHE A 260 -9.24 -1.15 8.92
C PHE A 260 -9.26 -2.17 7.77
N LEU A 261 -10.47 -2.38 7.21
CA LEU A 261 -10.75 -3.42 6.20
C LEU A 261 -10.36 -4.83 6.63
N ASP A 262 -10.34 -5.11 7.94
CA ASP A 262 -10.14 -6.46 8.44
C ASP A 262 -11.22 -7.41 7.88
N PRO A 263 -10.87 -8.61 7.40
CA PRO A 263 -11.82 -9.50 6.73
C PRO A 263 -12.85 -10.16 7.67
N VAL A 264 -12.65 -10.09 8.99
CA VAL A 264 -13.50 -10.77 9.99
C VAL A 264 -14.27 -9.77 10.83
N THR A 265 -13.58 -8.77 11.38
CA THR A 265 -14.16 -7.74 12.25
C THR A 265 -13.70 -6.35 11.82
N PRO A 266 -14.14 -5.87 10.63
CA PRO A 266 -13.68 -4.60 10.09
C PRO A 266 -14.09 -3.45 11.01
N LYS A 267 -13.10 -2.64 11.39
CA LYS A 267 -13.30 -1.31 11.98
C LYS A 267 -12.79 -0.29 11.00
N ASN A 268 -13.66 0.08 10.05
CA ASN A 268 -13.36 0.98 8.95
C ASN A 268 -13.31 2.44 9.43
N TYR A 269 -12.53 2.72 10.47
CA TYR A 269 -12.47 4.01 11.11
C TYR A 269 -11.17 4.73 10.77
N VAL A 270 -11.28 6.01 10.46
CA VAL A 270 -10.17 6.91 10.20
C VAL A 270 -10.32 8.14 11.07
N TYR A 271 -9.29 8.44 11.85
CA TYR A 271 -9.28 9.54 12.80
C TYR A 271 -8.51 10.70 12.20
N ILE A 272 -9.10 11.89 12.20
CA ILE A 272 -8.54 13.09 11.59
C ILE A 272 -8.57 14.23 12.60
N SER A 273 -7.52 15.02 12.65
CA SER A 273 -7.49 16.28 13.39
C SER A 273 -7.42 17.48 12.47
N TYR A 274 -8.22 18.50 12.79
CA TYR A 274 -8.19 19.76 12.07
C TYR A 274 -8.58 20.95 12.93
N ILE A 275 -8.06 22.13 12.56
CA ILE A 275 -8.49 23.40 13.12
C ILE A 275 -9.88 23.72 12.60
N TYR A 276 -10.82 24.03 13.50
CA TYR A 276 -12.23 24.19 13.16
C TYR A 276 -12.83 25.52 13.65
N SER A 277 -12.12 26.22 14.55
CA SER A 277 -12.52 27.55 15.05
C SER A 277 -11.31 28.49 15.18
N GLN A 278 -11.55 29.79 15.00
CA GLN A 278 -10.61 30.87 15.22
C GLN A 278 -11.31 32.01 15.97
N THR A 279 -10.75 32.43 17.10
CA THR A 279 -11.27 33.58 17.88
C THR A 279 -10.36 34.80 17.81
N SER A 280 -9.07 34.61 17.52
CA SER A 280 -8.11 35.70 17.26
C SER A 280 -7.02 35.24 16.29
N SER A 281 -6.04 36.10 15.98
CA SER A 281 -4.89 35.73 15.15
C SER A 281 -3.98 34.65 15.76
N THR A 282 -4.08 34.40 17.06
CA THR A 282 -3.24 33.44 17.80
C THR A 282 -4.04 32.43 18.62
N VAL A 283 -5.37 32.48 18.58
CA VAL A 283 -6.25 31.57 19.32
C VAL A 283 -7.19 30.86 18.35
N PHE A 284 -6.98 29.55 18.28
CA PHE A 284 -7.72 28.62 17.45
C PHE A 284 -8.23 27.47 18.32
N THR A 285 -9.05 26.61 17.73
CA THR A 285 -9.46 25.36 18.36
C THR A 285 -9.34 24.22 17.36
N ASN A 286 -8.69 23.15 17.80
CA ASN A 286 -8.56 21.89 17.10
C ASN A 286 -9.69 20.95 17.48
N ARG A 287 -10.13 20.17 16.51
CA ARG A 287 -11.04 19.04 16.70
C ARG A 287 -10.35 17.75 16.28
N VAL A 288 -10.66 16.65 16.95
CA VAL A 288 -10.32 15.28 16.58
C VAL A 288 -11.64 14.58 16.27
N VAL A 289 -11.74 13.95 15.10
CA VAL A 289 -12.98 13.35 14.60
C VAL A 289 -12.68 11.96 14.07
N ARG A 290 -13.54 10.98 14.39
CA ARG A 290 -13.55 9.67 13.74
C ARG A 290 -14.51 9.72 12.57
N PHE A 291 -14.05 9.37 11.38
CA PHE A 291 -14.89 9.11 10.22
C PHE A 291 -15.01 7.60 10.00
N THR A 292 -16.11 7.17 9.39
CA THR A 292 -16.31 5.82 8.88
C THR A 292 -16.02 5.80 7.40
N TYR A 293 -15.16 4.88 6.96
CA TYR A 293 -14.89 4.62 5.55
C TYR A 293 -15.93 3.68 4.97
N ASN A 294 -16.68 4.18 4.00
CA ASN A 294 -17.67 3.40 3.29
C ASN A 294 -17.03 2.70 2.09
N THR A 295 -16.96 1.37 2.13
CA THR A 295 -16.34 0.56 1.08
C THR A 295 -17.12 0.55 -0.23
N GLY A 296 -18.42 0.88 -0.20
CA GLY A 296 -19.26 0.97 -1.39
C GLY A 296 -19.03 2.27 -2.18
N THR A 297 -18.87 3.40 -1.48
CA THR A 297 -18.63 4.70 -2.11
C THR A 297 -17.14 5.04 -2.24
N GLY A 298 -16.30 4.44 -1.40
CA GLY A 298 -14.88 4.74 -1.27
C GLY A 298 -14.59 6.05 -0.53
N LEU A 299 -15.56 6.59 0.22
CA LEU A 299 -15.48 7.90 0.88
C LEU A 299 -15.47 7.78 2.41
N LEU A 300 -14.96 8.84 3.07
CA LEU A 300 -15.14 9.03 4.51
C LEU A 300 -16.44 9.78 4.80
N GLU A 301 -17.25 9.22 5.70
CA GLU A 301 -18.58 9.71 6.09
C GLU A 301 -18.83 9.48 7.59
N SER A 302 -20.03 9.82 8.09
CA SER A 302 -20.46 9.58 9.48
C SER A 302 -19.42 10.04 10.53
N PRO A 303 -18.97 11.31 10.49
CA PRO A 303 -18.08 11.88 11.48
C PRO A 303 -18.65 11.82 12.89
N VAL A 304 -17.82 11.44 13.84
CA VAL A 304 -18.09 11.53 15.26
C VAL A 304 -16.97 12.30 15.94
N SER A 305 -17.32 13.42 16.58
CA SER A 305 -16.35 14.23 17.30
C SER A 305 -15.83 13.45 18.49
N LEU A 306 -14.51 13.27 18.52
CA LEU A 306 -13.79 12.92 19.74
C LEU A 306 -13.71 14.21 20.55
N CYS A 307 -12.63 14.95 20.43
CA CYS A 307 -12.46 16.20 21.16
C CYS A 307 -12.70 17.37 20.24
N ASP A 308 -13.48 18.36 20.65
CA ASP A 308 -13.57 19.64 19.95
C ASP A 308 -13.12 20.83 20.77
N THR A 309 -12.50 20.59 21.92
CA THR A 309 -12.03 21.66 22.82
C THR A 309 -10.51 21.76 22.90
N ILE A 310 -9.77 21.09 22.00
CA ILE A 310 -8.30 21.13 22.02
C ILE A 310 -7.83 22.53 21.60
N PRO A 311 -7.02 23.23 22.41
CA PRO A 311 -6.47 24.51 22.02
C PRO A 311 -5.68 24.43 20.71
N GLY A 312 -5.81 25.49 19.91
CA GLY A 312 -4.98 25.74 18.74
C GLY A 312 -4.39 27.15 18.79
N SER A 313 -3.35 27.38 18.00
CA SER A 313 -2.62 28.65 17.96
C SER A 313 -2.07 28.97 16.59
N SER A 314 -1.48 30.16 16.46
CA SER A 314 -0.63 30.49 15.33
C SER A 314 0.58 29.55 15.25
N ASP A 315 1.08 29.07 16.39
CA ASP A 315 2.30 28.26 16.49
C ASP A 315 2.10 26.99 17.32
N HIS A 316 2.94 25.99 17.05
CA HIS A 316 3.10 24.77 17.85
C HIS A 316 1.79 23.99 18.09
N ASN A 317 0.98 23.79 17.05
CA ASN A 317 -0.24 22.96 17.17
C ASN A 317 0.06 21.46 17.25
N SER A 318 1.19 21.02 16.67
CA SER A 318 1.60 19.61 16.53
C SER A 318 0.65 18.76 15.69
N GLN A 319 -0.53 18.41 16.23
CA GLN A 319 -1.58 17.61 15.58
C GLN A 319 -1.17 16.18 15.14
N ARG A 320 -0.05 15.63 15.62
CA ARG A 320 0.37 14.26 15.27
C ARG A 320 -0.56 13.24 15.95
N MET A 321 -0.94 12.20 15.21
CA MET A 321 -1.82 11.14 15.69
C MET A 321 -1.22 9.77 15.41
N ILE A 322 -1.33 8.84 16.37
CA ILE A 322 -1.03 7.42 16.18
C ILE A 322 -2.00 6.56 16.99
N ILE A 323 -2.27 5.35 16.52
CA ILE A 323 -2.96 4.33 17.31
C ILE A 323 -1.95 3.28 17.76
N LYS A 324 -1.95 2.97 19.07
CA LYS A 324 -1.11 1.92 19.64
C LYS A 324 -1.81 1.20 20.80
N PRO A 325 -1.50 -0.10 20.98
CA PRO A 325 -2.02 -0.86 22.10
C PRO A 325 -1.30 -0.50 23.41
N VAL A 326 -2.06 -0.39 24.48
CA VAL A 326 -1.57 -0.35 25.87
C VAL A 326 -2.30 -1.44 26.64
N GLY A 327 -1.58 -2.45 27.11
CA GLY A 327 -2.20 -3.59 27.81
C GLY A 327 -3.18 -4.40 26.95
N GLY A 328 -3.00 -4.41 25.62
CA GLY A 328 -3.87 -5.12 24.68
C GLY A 328 -5.06 -4.31 24.16
N THR A 329 -5.31 -3.11 24.72
CA THR A 329 -6.36 -2.20 24.25
C THR A 329 -5.74 -1.12 23.37
N ASP A 330 -6.27 -0.90 22.17
CA ASP A 330 -5.83 0.17 21.28
C ASP A 330 -6.37 1.53 21.75
N TYR A 331 -5.47 2.52 21.75
CA TYR A 331 -5.79 3.92 22.05
C TYR A 331 -5.29 4.83 20.94
N LEU A 332 -6.01 5.92 20.72
CA LEU A 332 -5.54 7.04 19.89
C LEU A 332 -4.71 7.98 20.76
N PHE A 333 -3.46 8.20 20.36
CA PHE A 333 -2.59 9.21 20.95
C PHE A 333 -2.54 10.43 20.05
N TYR A 334 -2.68 11.61 20.66
CA TYR A 334 -2.66 12.91 19.98
C TYR A 334 -1.63 13.82 20.62
N ALA A 335 -0.72 14.37 19.83
CA ALA A 335 0.22 15.38 20.30
C ALA A 335 -0.40 16.78 20.21
N ALA A 336 -0.61 17.41 21.37
CA ALA A 336 -1.03 18.79 21.52
C ALA A 336 0.18 19.63 21.94
N GLY A 337 0.63 20.56 21.10
CA GLY A 337 1.75 21.42 21.49
C GLY A 337 1.37 22.47 22.53
N ASP A 338 2.32 23.32 22.89
CA ASP A 338 2.20 24.37 23.91
C ASP A 338 1.60 25.68 23.38
N MET A 339 1.14 25.67 22.12
CA MET A 339 0.55 26.83 21.45
C MET A 339 1.51 28.00 21.23
N GLY A 340 2.83 27.75 21.33
CA GLY A 340 3.87 28.77 21.19
C GLY A 340 3.98 29.69 22.40
N ALA A 341 3.47 29.28 23.56
CA ALA A 341 3.55 30.08 24.78
C ALA A 341 4.98 30.59 25.05
N GLY A 342 5.08 31.81 25.59
CA GLY A 342 6.37 32.46 25.84
C GLY A 342 7.16 32.90 24.60
N GLN A 343 6.66 32.72 23.37
CA GLN A 343 7.40 32.98 22.13
C GLN A 343 6.64 33.85 21.10
N PHE A 344 7.37 34.73 20.40
CA PHE A 344 6.87 35.57 19.29
C PHE A 344 5.51 36.24 19.59
N GLY A 345 4.51 36.04 18.72
CA GLY A 345 3.15 36.58 18.90
C GLY A 345 2.39 36.00 20.08
N ASN A 346 2.92 34.97 20.73
CA ASN A 346 2.36 34.26 21.88
C ASN A 346 3.16 34.53 23.18
N VAL A 347 4.02 35.55 23.22
CA VAL A 347 4.88 35.87 24.39
C VAL A 347 4.13 36.04 25.69
N ASN A 348 2.90 36.58 25.65
CA ASN A 348 2.06 36.79 26.83
C ASN A 348 1.14 35.60 27.15
N ARG A 349 1.19 34.52 26.36
CA ARG A 349 0.41 33.31 26.64
C ARG A 349 1.06 32.56 27.78
N THR A 350 0.25 32.20 28.78
CA THR A 350 0.71 31.38 29.92
C THR A 350 1.13 29.98 29.47
N GLU A 351 2.30 29.55 29.91
CA GLU A 351 2.77 28.17 29.76
C GLU A 351 1.87 27.20 30.52
N LYS A 352 1.30 26.21 29.82
CA LYS A 352 0.39 25.24 30.45
C LYS A 352 0.84 23.79 30.43
N ALA A 353 2.09 23.53 30.01
CA ALA A 353 2.65 22.18 29.94
C ALA A 353 2.61 21.44 31.30
N GLN A 354 2.64 22.16 32.43
CA GLN A 354 2.61 21.55 33.78
C GLN A 354 1.21 21.55 34.44
N PHE A 355 0.20 22.20 33.86
CA PHE A 355 -1.17 22.11 34.39
C PHE A 355 -1.80 20.80 33.92
N LEU A 356 -2.26 19.98 34.89
CA LEU A 356 -2.84 18.66 34.64
C LEU A 356 -4.20 18.75 33.94
N ASP A 357 -4.98 19.79 34.24
CA ASP A 357 -6.33 20.02 33.67
C ASP A 357 -6.29 20.80 32.34
N SER A 358 -5.14 20.80 31.66
CA SER A 358 -4.92 21.50 30.39
C SER A 358 -4.43 20.55 29.32
N TYR A 359 -4.96 20.71 28.10
CA TYR A 359 -4.51 19.96 26.93
C TYR A 359 -3.19 20.47 26.32
N GLU A 360 -2.75 21.68 26.65
CA GLU A 360 -1.57 22.30 26.01
C GLU A 360 -0.25 21.68 26.51
N GLY A 361 0.64 21.37 25.57
CA GLY A 361 1.96 20.77 25.82
C GLY A 361 1.87 19.32 26.31
N LYS A 362 1.02 18.49 25.69
CA LYS A 362 0.66 17.14 26.15
C LYS A 362 0.63 16.11 25.03
N ILE A 363 0.71 14.85 25.45
CA ILE A 363 0.18 13.72 24.68
C ILE A 363 -1.16 13.33 25.29
N LEU A 364 -2.24 13.55 24.55
CA LEU A 364 -3.58 13.13 24.93
C LEU A 364 -3.79 11.67 24.49
N ARG A 365 -4.59 10.93 25.26
CA ARG A 365 -4.96 9.54 24.97
C ARG A 365 -6.47 9.42 24.96
N PHE A 366 -7.03 8.95 23.85
CA PHE A 366 -8.47 8.72 23.68
C PHE A 366 -8.74 7.23 23.53
N ASN A 367 -9.87 6.78 24.09
CA ASN A 367 -10.42 5.47 23.78
C ASN A 367 -10.87 5.44 22.31
N LEU A 368 -10.74 4.28 21.66
CA LEU A 368 -11.29 4.06 20.32
C LEU A 368 -12.73 3.55 20.35
N GLU A 369 -13.13 3.00 21.49
CA GLU A 369 -14.39 2.34 21.77
C GLU A 369 -15.00 2.93 23.04
N ALA A 370 -16.31 2.82 23.20
CA ALA A 370 -16.97 3.14 24.46
C ALA A 370 -16.44 2.26 25.60
N ASP A 371 -16.14 2.87 26.74
CA ASP A 371 -15.68 2.20 27.97
C ASP A 371 -16.81 1.93 28.97
N GLY A 372 -18.06 2.26 28.60
CA GLY A 372 -19.25 1.94 29.39
C GLY A 372 -19.64 2.98 30.43
N ASP A 373 -19.00 4.15 30.43
CA ASP A 373 -19.35 5.24 31.35
C ASP A 373 -20.79 5.73 31.16
N ALA A 374 -21.52 5.81 32.28
CA ALA A 374 -22.97 6.02 32.30
C ALA A 374 -23.40 7.48 32.02
N GLY A 375 -22.46 8.44 32.13
CA GLY A 375 -22.74 9.87 32.00
C GLY A 375 -22.97 10.29 30.55
N THR A 376 -24.06 11.04 30.28
CA THR A 376 -24.33 11.61 28.94
C THR A 376 -23.22 12.54 28.42
N LEU A 377 -22.36 13.05 29.29
CA LEU A 377 -21.19 13.88 28.94
C LEU A 377 -19.87 13.08 28.91
N ASP A 378 -19.84 11.89 29.53
CA ASP A 378 -18.67 10.99 29.59
C ASP A 378 -18.75 9.85 28.55
N LYS A 379 -19.83 9.78 27.76
CA LYS A 379 -19.95 8.87 26.63
C LYS A 379 -19.02 9.29 25.49
N TRP A 380 -17.75 8.93 25.60
CA TRP A 380 -16.79 9.02 24.50
C TRP A 380 -16.40 7.61 24.05
N ILE A 381 -16.89 7.00 22.96
CA ILE A 381 -17.75 7.40 21.81
C ILE A 381 -18.45 6.14 21.26
N PRO A 382 -19.67 6.25 20.68
CA PRO A 382 -20.44 5.15 20.07
C PRO A 382 -19.77 4.36 18.94
#